data_AF-A0A2V7HFR8-F1
#
_entry.id   AF-A0A2V7HFR8-F1
#
_cell.length_a   1.000
_cell.length_b   1.000
_cell.length_c   1.000
_cell.angle_alpha   90.00
_cell.angle_beta   90.00
_cell.angle_gamma   90.00
#
_symmetry.space_group_name_H-M   'P 1'
#
loop_
_entity.id
_entity.type
_entity.pdbx_description
1 polymer ?
#
loop_
_entity_poly.entity_id
_entity_poly.type
_entity_poly.pdbx_seq_one_letter_code
_entity_poly.pdbx_strand_id
1 'polypeptide(L)'
;MKNTILSIIAVAGIAVAAPAAQSQSYNPFQIGASGGIGFPTSDLGNSTNTGYNIAVVLGYKPQLLPVSIRGEAAYNQFGFQGGGGSINIPSFTGNLAYDLPLGTSFTPYAIGGAGLYRPSASITGGGTSAAENHFGWNIG
;
A
#
# COMPACT_ATOMS: atom_id res chain seq x y z
N MET A 1 -24.79 -28.58 -31.31
CA MET A 1 -24.08 -27.28 -31.44
C MET A 1 -23.55 -26.95 -30.04
N LYS A 2 -22.27 -27.24 -29.77
CA LYS A 2 -21.15 -26.27 -29.74
C LYS A 2 -21.24 -25.35 -28.49
N ASN A 3 -20.34 -25.27 -27.49
CA ASN A 3 -18.93 -25.68 -27.36
C ASN A 3 -18.51 -25.81 -25.88
N THR A 4 -17.66 -26.79 -25.59
CA THR A 4 -16.77 -26.86 -24.41
C THR A 4 -15.50 -26.06 -24.71
N ILE A 5 -15.05 -25.17 -23.82
CA ILE A 5 -13.67 -24.66 -23.82
C ILE A 5 -13.19 -24.55 -22.37
N LEU A 6 -12.37 -25.52 -21.94
CA LEU A 6 -11.47 -25.38 -20.81
C LEU A 6 -10.27 -24.53 -21.26
N SER A 7 -10.05 -23.38 -20.63
CA SER A 7 -8.85 -22.57 -20.85
C SER A 7 -7.72 -23.07 -19.95
N ILE A 8 -6.75 -23.75 -20.56
CA ILE A 8 -5.46 -24.12 -19.99
C ILE A 8 -4.65 -22.83 -19.77
N ILE A 9 -4.29 -22.54 -18.52
CA ILE A 9 -3.28 -21.53 -18.18
C ILE A 9 -1.91 -22.17 -18.44
N ALA A 10 -1.27 -21.80 -19.54
CA ALA A 10 0.11 -22.16 -19.82
C ALA A 10 1.04 -21.22 -19.03
N VAL A 11 1.64 -21.73 -17.95
CA VAL A 11 2.75 -21.06 -17.26
C VAL A 11 4.02 -21.27 -18.09
N ALA A 12 4.37 -20.28 -18.91
CA ALA A 12 5.65 -20.25 -19.60
C ALA A 12 6.76 -19.91 -18.57
N GLY A 13 7.48 -20.93 -18.12
CA GLY A 13 8.67 -20.77 -17.29
C GLY A 13 9.82 -20.17 -18.11
N ILE A 14 10.11 -18.89 -17.89
CA ILE A 14 11.34 -18.27 -18.40
C ILE A 14 12.45 -18.63 -17.42
N ALA A 15 13.28 -19.61 -17.79
CA ALA A 15 14.54 -19.88 -17.11
C ALA A 15 15.51 -18.73 -17.39
N VAL A 16 15.61 -17.77 -16.47
CA VAL A 16 16.60 -16.70 -16.53
C VAL A 16 17.91 -17.24 -15.95
N ALA A 17 18.95 -17.32 -16.77
CA ALA A 17 20.30 -17.62 -16.31
C ALA A 17 20.75 -16.51 -15.33
N ALA A 18 21.00 -16.89 -14.07
CA ALA A 18 21.47 -15.96 -13.05
C ALA A 18 22.93 -15.57 -13.32
N PRO A 19 23.28 -14.27 -13.41
CA PRO A 19 24.66 -13.84 -13.37
C PRO A 19 25.28 -14.24 -12.03
N ALA A 20 26.52 -14.75 -12.04
CA ALA A 20 27.29 -14.98 -10.83
C ALA A 20 27.49 -13.64 -10.10
N ALA A 21 26.74 -13.42 -9.03
CA ALA A 21 26.81 -12.21 -8.24
C ALA A 21 28.12 -12.19 -7.43
N GLN A 22 28.97 -11.20 -7.70
CA GLN A 22 30.03 -10.81 -6.78
C GLN A 22 29.38 -10.42 -5.45
N SER A 23 29.87 -10.98 -4.34
CA SER A 23 29.40 -10.76 -2.98
C SER A 23 29.59 -9.31 -2.53
N GLN A 24 28.75 -8.40 -2.98
CA GLN A 24 28.39 -7.23 -2.19
C GLN A 24 27.46 -7.72 -1.09
N SER A 25 27.74 -7.32 0.16
CA SER A 25 26.86 -7.59 1.30
C SER A 25 25.47 -7.03 0.99
N TYR A 26 24.55 -7.91 0.61
CA TYR A 26 23.19 -7.55 0.24
C TYR A 26 22.36 -7.50 1.51
N ASN A 27 21.83 -6.32 1.84
CA ASN A 27 20.84 -6.20 2.91
C ASN A 27 19.43 -6.31 2.31
N PRO A 28 18.70 -7.41 2.57
CA PRO A 28 17.34 -7.57 2.06
C PRO A 28 16.33 -6.71 2.82
N PHE A 29 16.67 -6.21 4.01
CA PHE A 29 15.77 -5.45 4.85
C PHE A 29 15.75 -3.98 4.46
N GLN A 30 14.55 -3.43 4.37
CA GLN A 30 14.29 -2.04 4.03
C GLN A 30 13.50 -1.38 5.14
N ILE A 31 13.88 -0.17 5.52
CA ILE A 31 13.11 0.68 6.42
C ILE A 31 12.86 1.98 5.68
N GLY A 32 11.62 2.44 5.67
CA GLY A 32 11.22 3.65 5.00
C GLY A 32 10.17 4.41 5.78
N ALA A 33 9.99 5.67 5.41
CA ALA A 33 8.86 6.47 5.83
C ALA A 33 8.34 7.24 4.62
N SER A 34 7.04 7.49 4.59
CA SER A 34 6.40 8.32 3.58
C SER A 34 5.49 9.33 4.25
N GLY A 35 5.21 10.41 3.54
CA GLY A 35 4.21 11.38 3.95
C GLY A 35 3.80 12.22 2.76
N GLY A 36 2.57 12.71 2.81
CA GLY A 36 2.01 13.44 1.69
C GLY A 36 0.65 14.04 1.96
N ILE A 37 0.09 14.61 0.90
CA ILE A 37 -1.23 15.22 0.91
C ILE A 37 -2.25 14.16 0.50
N GLY A 38 -3.33 14.03 1.28
CA GLY A 38 -4.43 13.14 0.97
C GLY A 38 -5.61 13.91 0.41
N PHE A 39 -6.09 13.53 -0.77
CA PHE A 39 -7.31 14.08 -1.34
C PHE A 39 -8.47 13.11 -1.06
N PRO A 40 -9.46 13.48 -0.25
CA PRO A 40 -10.58 12.60 0.03
C PRO A 40 -11.43 12.43 -1.24
N THR A 41 -11.86 11.21 -1.52
CA THR A 41 -12.65 10.86 -2.71
C THR A 41 -14.00 10.26 -2.30
N SER A 42 -14.95 10.25 -3.25
CA SER A 42 -16.30 9.73 -3.02
C SER A 42 -16.95 10.36 -1.78
N ASP A 43 -17.62 9.55 -0.95
CA ASP A 43 -18.32 9.97 0.27
C ASP A 43 -17.41 10.71 1.28
N LEU A 44 -16.14 10.32 1.37
CA LEU A 44 -15.17 11.00 2.23
C LEU A 44 -14.92 12.44 1.74
N GLY A 45 -14.90 12.64 0.42
CA GLY A 45 -14.70 13.94 -0.22
C GLY A 45 -15.91 14.88 -0.12
N ASN A 46 -17.09 14.36 0.19
CA ASN A 46 -18.29 15.17 0.42
C ASN A 46 -18.32 15.78 1.84
N SER A 47 -17.56 15.21 2.79
CA SER A 47 -17.61 15.59 4.20
C SER A 47 -16.31 16.14 4.75
N THR A 48 -15.17 15.91 4.08
CA THR A 48 -13.85 16.30 4.57
C THR A 48 -13.07 17.13 3.55
N ASN A 49 -12.13 17.92 4.05
CA ASN A 49 -11.15 18.68 3.27
C ASN A 49 -9.90 17.82 3.01
N THR A 50 -9.06 18.29 2.08
CA THR A 50 -7.71 17.78 1.89
C THR A 50 -6.98 17.60 3.22
N GLY A 51 -6.41 16.42 3.40
CA GLY A 51 -5.75 15.98 4.60
C GLY A 51 -4.28 15.69 4.37
N TYR A 52 -3.69 14.98 5.33
CA TYR A 52 -2.33 14.47 5.22
C TYR A 52 -2.25 12.98 5.52
N ASN A 53 -1.22 12.35 5.00
CA ASN A 53 -0.83 10.98 5.31
C ASN A 53 0.62 10.94 5.80
N ILE A 54 0.89 10.03 6.72
CA ILE A 54 2.24 9.62 7.10
C ILE A 54 2.25 8.10 7.22
N ALA A 55 3.35 7.46 6.83
CA ALA A 55 3.52 6.02 7.01
C ALA A 55 4.97 5.65 7.32
N VAL A 56 5.12 4.52 8.01
CA VAL A 56 6.40 3.84 8.23
C VAL A 56 6.30 2.46 7.62
N VAL A 57 7.34 2.08 6.88
CA VAL A 57 7.40 0.85 6.11
C VAL A 57 8.58 0.00 6.57
N LEU A 58 8.33 -1.27 6.79
CA LEU A 58 9.35 -2.30 6.95
C LEU A 58 9.22 -3.29 5.79
N GLY A 59 10.29 -3.47 5.03
CA GLY A 59 10.31 -4.28 3.83
C GLY A 59 11.35 -5.38 3.88
N TYR A 60 11.07 -6.45 3.14
CA TYR A 60 12.00 -7.53 2.84
C TYR A 60 11.99 -7.76 1.33
N LYS A 61 13.14 -7.58 0.70
CA LYS A 61 13.36 -7.85 -0.72
C LYS A 61 14.46 -8.90 -0.85
N PRO A 62 14.16 -10.08 -1.40
CA PRO A 62 15.19 -11.05 -1.74
C PRO A 62 16.02 -10.58 -2.95
N GLN A 63 17.32 -10.87 -2.96
CA GLN A 63 18.24 -10.40 -4.02
C GLN A 63 17.85 -10.87 -5.42
N LEU A 64 17.30 -12.08 -5.50
CA LEU A 64 17.01 -12.76 -6.77
C LEU A 64 15.54 -12.62 -7.19
N LEU A 65 14.69 -12.01 -6.38
CA LEU A 65 13.26 -11.88 -6.69
C LEU A 65 12.91 -10.42 -6.99
N PRO A 66 12.16 -10.15 -8.07
CA PRO A 66 11.64 -8.81 -8.36
C PRO A 66 10.45 -8.43 -7.46
N VAL A 67 10.12 -9.26 -6.47
CA VAL A 67 9.01 -9.05 -5.53
C VAL A 67 9.59 -8.74 -4.15
N SER A 68 9.02 -7.74 -3.49
CA SER A 68 9.29 -7.40 -2.10
C SER A 68 8.02 -7.50 -1.26
N ILE A 69 8.17 -7.96 -0.02
CA ILE A 69 7.11 -8.00 0.98
C ILE A 69 7.30 -6.78 1.88
N ARG A 70 6.22 -6.06 2.18
CA ARG A 70 6.26 -4.84 2.99
C ARG A 70 5.14 -4.86 4.03
N GLY A 71 5.47 -4.52 5.27
CA GLY A 71 4.51 -4.16 6.30
C GLY A 71 4.51 -2.63 6.44
N GLU A 72 3.33 -2.03 6.46
CA GLU A 72 3.19 -0.58 6.56
C GLU A 72 2.21 -0.20 7.67
N ALA A 73 2.65 0.67 8.57
CA ALA A 73 1.81 1.35 9.53
C ALA A 73 1.61 2.80 9.06
N ALA A 74 0.38 3.19 8.81
CA ALA A 74 0.05 4.51 8.27
C ALA A 74 -1.00 5.22 9.13
N TYR A 75 -0.99 6.55 9.06
CA TYR A 75 -1.96 7.42 9.69
C TYR A 75 -2.41 8.47 8.70
N ASN A 76 -3.72 8.54 8.47
CA ASN A 76 -4.34 9.52 7.61
C ASN A 76 -5.27 10.40 8.43
N GLN A 77 -5.26 11.71 8.20
CA GLN A 77 -6.17 12.62 8.85
C GLN A 77 -6.76 13.63 7.87
N PHE A 78 -8.09 13.78 7.93
CA PHE A 78 -8.86 14.70 7.09
C PHE A 78 -9.76 15.57 7.97
N GLY A 79 -9.70 16.89 7.83
CA GLY A 79 -10.56 17.80 8.60
C GLY A 79 -11.97 17.85 8.02
N PHE A 80 -13.02 17.99 8.84
CA PHE A 80 -14.38 18.14 8.31
C PHE A 80 -14.58 19.46 7.53
N GLN A 81 -15.41 19.41 6.49
CA GLN A 81 -15.89 20.62 5.81
C GLN A 81 -16.77 21.42 6.77
N GLY A 82 -16.55 22.73 6.87
CA GLY A 82 -17.22 23.59 7.86
C GLY A 82 -16.55 23.65 9.25
N GLY A 83 -15.45 22.90 9.46
CA GLY A 83 -14.68 22.91 10.71
C GLY A 83 -15.30 22.07 11.83
N GLY A 84 -14.67 22.09 13.01
CA GLY A 84 -15.21 21.43 14.20
C GLY A 84 -14.86 19.94 14.38
N GLY A 85 -13.87 19.41 13.65
CA GLY A 85 -13.37 18.05 13.89
C GLY A 85 -12.53 17.47 12.76
N SER A 86 -12.17 16.19 12.90
CA SER A 86 -11.42 15.44 11.89
C SER A 86 -11.80 13.96 11.86
N ILE A 87 -11.59 13.33 10.71
CA ILE A 87 -11.53 11.89 10.58
C ILE A 87 -10.07 11.46 10.64
N ASN A 88 -9.78 10.46 11.47
CA ASN A 88 -8.46 9.87 11.63
C ASN A 88 -8.55 8.38 11.29
N ILE A 89 -7.64 7.92 10.42
CA ILE A 89 -7.62 6.55 9.89
C ILE A 89 -6.21 6.00 10.06
N PRO A 90 -5.85 5.52 11.27
CA PRO A 90 -4.73 4.61 11.43
C PRO A 90 -4.99 3.31 10.67
N SER A 91 -3.96 2.79 10.04
CA SER A 91 -4.01 1.53 9.29
C SER A 91 -2.75 0.72 9.42
N PHE A 92 -2.89 -0.59 9.32
CA PHE A 92 -1.79 -1.54 9.22
C PHE A 92 -2.01 -2.44 8.02
N THR A 93 -1.08 -2.44 7.08
CA THR A 93 -1.21 -3.17 5.80
C THR A 93 -0.01 -4.06 5.53
N GLY A 94 -0.28 -5.21 4.90
CA GLY A 94 0.72 -6.09 4.30
C GLY A 94 0.64 -5.98 2.80
N ASN A 95 1.76 -5.63 2.16
CA ASN A 95 1.83 -5.31 0.75
C ASN A 95 2.89 -6.15 0.04
N LEU A 96 2.63 -6.47 -1.23
CA LEU A 96 3.59 -7.02 -2.18
C LEU A 96 3.91 -5.94 -3.21
N ALA A 97 5.18 -5.64 -3.39
CA ALA A 97 5.63 -4.71 -4.43
C ALA A 97 6.48 -5.44 -5.47
N TYR A 98 6.10 -5.31 -6.74
CA TYR A 98 6.75 -5.90 -7.90
C TYR A 98 7.48 -4.81 -8.69
N ASP A 99 8.80 -4.96 -8.81
CA ASP A 99 9.65 -4.03 -9.52
C ASP A 99 9.58 -4.31 -11.04
N LEU A 100 9.21 -3.29 -11.81
CA LEU A 100 9.11 -3.39 -13.26
C LEU A 100 10.50 -3.26 -13.90
N PRO A 101 10.91 -4.18 -14.78
CA PRO A 101 12.23 -4.16 -15.41
C PRO A 101 12.27 -3.16 -16.58
N LEU A 102 12.11 -1.87 -16.30
CA LEU A 102 12.05 -0.79 -17.30
C LEU A 102 13.37 -0.01 -17.48
N GLY A 103 14.42 -0.34 -16.74
CA GLY A 103 15.74 0.29 -16.86
C GLY A 103 16.54 0.33 -15.55
N THR A 104 17.76 0.88 -15.59
CA THR A 104 18.70 0.90 -14.45
C THR A 104 18.68 2.18 -13.62
N SER A 105 18.16 3.30 -14.15
CA SER A 105 18.15 4.60 -13.43
C SER A 105 16.85 4.88 -12.66
N PHE A 106 15.75 4.23 -13.07
CA PHE A 106 14.45 4.35 -12.43
C PHE A 106 13.79 2.97 -12.46
N THR A 107 13.40 2.48 -11.28
CA THR A 107 12.69 1.21 -11.13
C THR A 107 11.27 1.53 -10.70
N PRO A 108 10.35 1.72 -11.66
CA PRO A 108 8.94 1.79 -11.31
C PRO A 108 8.52 0.45 -10.73
N TYR A 109 7.53 0.48 -9.85
CA TYR A 109 7.01 -0.72 -9.22
C TYR A 109 5.50 -0.63 -9.15
N ALA A 110 4.84 -1.78 -9.18
CA ALA A 110 3.44 -1.92 -8.82
C ALA A 110 3.36 -2.46 -7.39
N ILE A 111 2.43 -1.96 -6.60
CA ILE A 111 2.21 -2.44 -5.23
C ILE A 111 0.76 -2.82 -5.05
N GLY A 112 0.52 -3.92 -4.35
CA GLY A 112 -0.83 -4.34 -3.97
C GLY A 112 -0.80 -5.03 -2.63
N GLY A 113 -1.85 -4.85 -1.85
CA GLY A 113 -1.89 -5.41 -0.51
C GLY A 113 -3.25 -5.36 0.14
N ALA A 114 -3.27 -5.80 1.39
CA ALA A 114 -4.46 -5.79 2.22
C ALA A 114 -4.11 -5.51 3.68
N GLY A 115 -5.09 -5.05 4.43
CA GLY A 115 -4.85 -4.66 5.80
C GLY A 115 -6.09 -4.23 6.57
N LEU A 116 -5.83 -3.74 7.77
CA LEU A 116 -6.82 -3.24 8.70
C LEU A 116 -6.77 -1.72 8.72
N TYR A 117 -7.93 -1.11 8.59
CA TYR A 117 -8.16 0.33 8.63
C TYR A 117 -9.11 0.62 9.78
N ARG A 118 -8.76 1.58 10.62
CA ARG A 118 -9.53 1.90 11.82
C ARG A 118 -9.98 3.35 11.82
N PRO A 119 -10.99 3.72 11.01
CA PRO A 119 -11.51 5.07 10.95
C PRO A 119 -12.15 5.48 12.28
N SER A 120 -11.94 6.74 12.64
CA SER A 120 -12.53 7.37 13.81
C SER A 120 -12.82 8.83 13.50
N ALA A 121 -13.98 9.33 13.95
CA ALA A 121 -14.35 10.73 13.84
C ALA A 121 -14.15 11.42 15.19
N SER A 122 -13.43 12.53 15.22
CA SER A 122 -13.26 13.38 16.40
C SER A 122 -13.97 14.70 16.16
N ILE A 123 -14.82 15.10 17.11
CA ILE A 123 -15.53 16.39 17.08
C ILE A 123 -14.95 17.28 18.17
N THR A 124 -14.56 18.50 17.81
CA THR A 124 -14.03 19.48 18.75
C THR A 124 -15.07 19.78 19.83
N GLY A 125 -14.75 19.46 21.09
CA GLY A 125 -15.66 19.63 22.23
C GLY A 125 -16.74 18.56 22.37
N GLY A 126 -16.80 17.57 21.47
CA GLY A 126 -17.81 16.50 21.44
C GLY A 126 -17.28 15.08 21.64
N GLY A 127 -15.95 14.91 21.75
CA GLY A 127 -15.31 13.61 21.93
C GLY A 127 -15.00 12.89 20.60
N THR A 128 -14.48 11.66 20.70
CA THR A 128 -14.13 10.81 19.54
C THR A 128 -15.11 9.64 19.45
N SER A 129 -15.58 9.34 18.24
CA SER A 129 -16.45 8.20 17.95
C SER A 129 -15.76 6.88 18.29
N ALA A 130 -16.55 5.85 18.55
CA ALA A 130 -16.03 4.49 18.58
C ALA A 130 -15.39 4.19 17.21
N ALA A 131 -14.18 3.65 17.24
CA ALA A 131 -13.46 3.28 16.04
C ALA A 131 -13.65 1.79 15.79
N GLU A 132 -13.99 1.44 14.56
CA GLU A 132 -14.24 0.06 14.11
C GLU A 132 -13.09 -0.41 13.24
N ASN A 133 -12.78 -1.71 13.27
CA ASN A 133 -11.75 -2.27 12.41
C ASN A 133 -12.40 -2.76 11.12
N HIS A 134 -11.95 -2.21 9.98
CA HIS A 134 -12.39 -2.64 8.67
C HIS A 134 -11.21 -3.28 7.93
N PHE A 135 -11.46 -4.44 7.34
CA PHE A 135 -10.52 -5.05 6.43
C PHE A 135 -10.67 -4.43 5.04
N GLY A 136 -9.55 -4.14 4.37
CA GLY A 136 -9.53 -3.54 3.05
C GLY A 136 -8.30 -3.93 2.25
N TRP A 137 -8.26 -3.50 1.00
CA TRP A 137 -7.16 -3.72 0.07
C TRP A 137 -6.70 -2.42 -0.57
N ASN A 138 -5.45 -2.37 -1.00
CA ASN A 138 -4.84 -1.23 -1.68
C ASN A 138 -4.08 -1.69 -2.93
N ILE A 139 -3.96 -0.78 -3.89
CA ILE A 139 -3.19 -0.97 -5.13
C ILE A 139 -2.60 0.37 -5.57
N GLY A 140 -1.38 0.36 -6.12
CA GLY A 140 -0.66 1.53 -6.58
C GLY A 140 0.41 1.21 -7.62
#